data_AF-A0AAU9B2W9-F1
#
_entry.id   AF-A0AAU9B2W9-F1
#
_cell.length_a   1.000
_cell.length_b   1.000
_cell.length_c   1.000
_cell.angle_alpha   90.00
_cell.angle_beta   90.00
_cell.angle_gamma   90.00
#
_symmetry.space_group_name_H-M   'P 1'
#
loop_
_entity.id
_entity.type
_entity.pdbx_description
1 polymer ?
#
loop_
_entity_poly.entity_id
_entity_poly.type
_entity_poly.pdbx_seq_one_letter_code
_entity_poly.pdbx_strand_id
1 'polypeptide(L)'
;MRGADAGIDTAVLELAPLWTQAQRAYQSACVGAQWLVLGICAAFLAPKLELGWLARVAAMAVAVSALFHGRAAWLETRFALAVRACVWNRWRANALPELACLRRLGRGLAWAAVAGWTLAGVVSLLVFPIGLSYELPGLLKAYALILAISVLRLPYMATASRRLLLELDECSHRVACSDVAAM
;
A
#
# COMPACT_ATOMS: atom_id res chain seq x y z
N MET A 1 -28.34 -6.92 29.55
CA MET A 1 -28.31 -7.30 28.11
C MET A 1 -27.84 -6.18 27.16
N ARG A 2 -27.76 -4.89 27.53
CA ARG A 2 -27.30 -3.80 26.63
C ARG A 2 -25.78 -3.64 26.45
N GLY A 3 -24.95 -4.45 27.12
CA GLY A 3 -23.49 -4.28 27.14
C GLY A 3 -22.74 -5.02 26.03
N ALA A 4 -23.26 -6.16 25.57
CA ALA A 4 -22.60 -6.99 24.55
C ALA A 4 -22.71 -6.38 23.14
N ASP A 5 -23.86 -5.79 22.81
CA ASP A 5 -24.10 -5.12 21.53
C ASP A 5 -23.16 -3.91 21.34
N ALA A 6 -22.89 -3.15 22.42
CA ALA A 6 -21.96 -2.02 22.41
C ALA A 6 -20.50 -2.44 22.18
N GLY A 7 -20.11 -3.65 22.58
CA GLY A 7 -18.76 -4.20 22.36
C GLY A 7 -18.52 -4.66 20.92
N ILE A 8 -19.56 -5.21 20.27
CA ILE A 8 -19.49 -5.62 18.86
C ILE A 8 -19.50 -4.39 17.94
N ASP A 9 -20.37 -3.42 18.23
CA ASP A 9 -20.44 -2.17 17.46
C ASP A 9 -19.12 -1.39 17.51
N THR A 10 -18.47 -1.32 18.68
CA THR A 10 -17.18 -0.63 18.83
C THR A 10 -16.03 -1.34 18.11
N ALA A 11 -15.99 -2.68 18.10
CA ALA A 11 -14.96 -3.43 17.38
C ALA A 11 -15.07 -3.27 15.84
N VAL A 12 -16.29 -3.29 15.29
CA VAL A 12 -16.54 -3.07 13.85
C VAL A 12 -16.22 -1.62 13.45
N LEU A 13 -16.54 -0.65 14.31
CA LEU A 13 -16.21 0.76 14.13
C LEU A 13 -14.69 1.01 14.07
N GLU A 14 -13.88 0.25 14.80
CA GLU A 14 -12.42 0.35 14.76
C GLU A 14 -11.79 -0.23 13.47
N LEU A 15 -12.44 -1.22 12.85
CA LEU A 15 -11.92 -1.93 11.66
C LEU A 15 -12.31 -1.28 10.33
N ALA A 16 -13.49 -0.69 10.23
CA ALA A 16 -13.98 -0.01 9.02
C ALA A 16 -13.03 1.09 8.47
N PRO A 17 -12.45 1.99 9.28
CA PRO A 17 -11.51 2.99 8.78
C PRO A 17 -10.19 2.38 8.31
N LEU A 18 -9.75 1.27 8.92
CA LEU A 18 -8.54 0.55 8.53
C LEU A 18 -8.69 -0.11 7.16
N TRP A 19 -9.82 -0.79 6.93
CA TRP A 19 -10.15 -1.39 5.64
C TRP A 19 -10.22 -0.34 4.51
N THR A 20 -10.87 0.78 4.79
CA THR A 20 -11.01 1.88 3.84
C THR A 20 -9.65 2.47 3.45
N GLN A 21 -8.70 2.58 4.39
CA GLN A 21 -7.34 3.06 4.10
C GLN A 21 -6.54 2.10 3.21
N ALA A 22 -6.59 0.80 3.52
CA ALA A 22 -5.91 -0.22 2.72
C ALA A 22 -6.43 -0.25 1.27
N GLN A 23 -7.74 -0.17 1.09
CA GLN A 23 -8.35 -0.14 -0.24
C GLN A 23 -7.97 1.12 -1.04
N ARG A 24 -7.96 2.29 -0.40
CA ARG A 24 -7.52 3.54 -1.04
C ARG A 24 -6.04 3.53 -1.42
N ALA A 25 -5.19 2.91 -0.60
CA ALA A 25 -3.77 2.77 -0.91
C ALA A 25 -3.56 1.92 -2.17
N TYR A 26 -4.25 0.77 -2.26
CA TYR A 26 -4.23 -0.11 -3.43
C TYR A 26 -4.71 0.60 -4.69
N GLN A 27 -5.87 1.26 -4.65
CA GLN A 27 -6.42 2.00 -5.79
C GLN A 27 -5.46 3.08 -6.27
N SER A 28 -4.87 3.87 -5.34
CA SER A 28 -3.89 4.89 -5.67
C SER A 28 -2.69 4.31 -6.40
N ALA A 29 -2.15 3.20 -5.92
CA ALA A 29 -0.98 2.60 -6.53
C ALA A 29 -1.27 1.90 -7.87
N CYS A 30 -2.49 1.38 -8.09
CA CYS A 30 -2.93 0.92 -9.42
C CYS A 30 -2.99 2.06 -10.44
N VAL A 31 -3.54 3.22 -10.06
CA VAL A 31 -3.55 4.41 -10.91
C VAL A 31 -2.12 4.87 -11.20
N GLY A 32 -1.25 4.88 -10.19
CA GLY A 32 0.18 5.16 -10.35
C GLY A 32 0.85 4.25 -11.39
N ALA A 33 0.57 2.95 -11.35
CA ALA A 33 1.11 1.99 -12.32
C ALA A 33 0.63 2.27 -13.75
N GLN A 34 -0.64 2.65 -13.95
CA GLN A 34 -1.17 3.01 -15.28
C GLN A 34 -0.46 4.22 -15.87
N TRP A 35 -0.22 5.26 -15.06
CA TRP A 35 0.56 6.43 -15.47
C TRP A 35 2.02 6.09 -15.79
N LEU A 36 2.61 5.15 -15.06
CA LEU A 36 3.96 4.67 -15.34
C LEU A 36 4.04 3.97 -16.71
N VAL A 37 3.07 3.11 -17.02
CA VAL A 37 2.95 2.47 -18.35
C VAL A 37 2.85 3.52 -19.44
N LEU A 38 1.97 4.52 -19.27
CA LEU A 38 1.82 5.61 -20.23
C LEU A 38 3.16 6.35 -20.45
N GLY A 39 3.87 6.67 -19.37
CA GLY A 39 5.16 7.34 -19.43
C GLY A 39 6.23 6.54 -20.19
N ILE A 40 6.32 5.23 -19.92
CA ILE A 40 7.23 4.32 -20.63
C ILE A 40 6.88 4.23 -22.11
N CYS A 41 5.60 4.09 -22.45
CA CYS A 41 5.14 4.04 -23.84
C CYS A 41 5.45 5.35 -24.58
N ALA A 42 5.16 6.51 -23.98
CA ALA A 42 5.46 7.82 -24.58
C ALA A 42 6.97 8.01 -24.80
N ALA A 43 7.81 7.60 -23.83
CA ALA A 43 9.26 7.63 -23.96
C ALA A 43 9.77 6.75 -25.10
N PHE A 44 9.13 5.59 -25.33
CA PHE A 44 9.48 4.67 -26.40
C PHE A 44 9.04 5.15 -27.79
N LEU A 45 7.88 5.81 -27.90
CA LEU A 45 7.37 6.34 -29.17
C LEU A 45 8.06 7.65 -29.59
N ALA A 46 8.45 8.49 -28.64
CA ALA A 46 9.09 9.78 -28.89
C ALA A 46 10.23 9.75 -29.94
N PRO A 47 11.25 8.87 -29.86
CA PRO A 47 12.33 8.84 -30.83
C PRO A 47 11.91 8.24 -32.18
N LYS A 48 10.92 7.32 -32.18
CA LYS A 48 10.45 6.67 -33.41
C LYS A 48 9.62 7.59 -34.29
N LEU A 49 8.98 8.58 -33.67
CA LEU A 49 8.12 9.53 -34.35
C LEU A 49 8.79 10.90 -34.54
N GLU A 50 10.02 11.08 -34.05
CA GLU A 50 10.74 12.36 -34.04
C GLU A 50 9.94 13.50 -33.35
N LEU A 51 9.08 13.14 -32.39
CA LEU A 51 8.19 14.07 -31.70
C LEU A 51 8.75 14.43 -30.32
N GLY A 52 9.57 15.49 -30.25
CA GLY A 52 10.19 15.94 -29.00
C GLY A 52 9.22 16.34 -27.88
N TRP A 53 7.95 16.65 -28.18
CA TRP A 53 6.94 16.94 -27.16
C TRP A 53 6.51 15.70 -26.38
N LEU A 54 6.61 14.49 -26.95
CA LEU A 54 6.29 13.23 -26.27
C LEU A 54 7.23 12.97 -25.07
N ALA A 55 8.45 13.51 -25.10
CA ALA A 55 9.37 13.50 -23.97
C ALA A 55 8.79 14.17 -22.73
N ARG A 56 8.14 15.32 -22.93
CA ARG A 56 7.49 16.07 -21.84
C ARG A 56 6.28 15.33 -21.31
N VAL A 57 5.52 14.68 -22.18
CA VAL A 57 4.38 13.83 -21.79
C VAL A 57 4.85 12.62 -20.99
N ALA A 58 5.94 11.97 -21.41
CA ALA A 58 6.55 10.87 -20.67
C ALA A 58 6.98 11.30 -19.27
N ALA A 59 7.73 12.39 -19.16
CA ALA A 59 8.16 12.94 -17.88
C ALA A 59 6.97 13.31 -16.98
N MET A 60 5.93 13.95 -17.52
CA MET A 60 4.73 14.31 -16.78
C MET A 60 3.98 13.06 -16.30
N ALA A 61 3.82 12.05 -17.14
CA ALA A 61 3.16 10.80 -16.77
C ALA A 61 3.91 10.07 -15.63
N VAL A 62 5.24 10.04 -15.68
CA VAL A 62 6.05 9.47 -14.58
C VAL A 62 5.94 10.31 -13.31
N ALA A 63 5.93 11.64 -13.41
CA ALA A 63 5.73 12.51 -12.24
C ALA A 63 4.36 12.28 -11.58
N VAL A 64 3.30 12.16 -12.39
CA VAL A 64 1.95 11.81 -11.89
C VAL A 64 1.97 10.42 -11.24
N SER A 65 2.63 9.44 -11.87
CA SER A 65 2.82 8.11 -11.28
C SER A 65 3.49 8.16 -9.90
N ALA A 66 4.58 8.94 -9.78
CA ALA A 66 5.30 9.13 -8.52
C ALA A 66 4.40 9.71 -7.42
N LEU A 67 3.56 10.69 -7.75
CA LEU A 67 2.58 11.26 -6.80
C LEU A 67 1.59 10.20 -6.30
N PHE A 68 1.07 9.35 -7.19
CA PHE A 68 0.14 8.29 -6.82
C PHE A 68 0.78 7.19 -5.98
N HIS A 69 2.03 6.81 -6.27
CA HIS A 69 2.80 5.88 -5.45
C HIS A 69 3.17 6.48 -4.09
N GLY A 70 3.52 7.77 -4.03
CA GLY A 70 3.76 8.48 -2.77
C GLY A 70 2.50 8.57 -1.90
N ARG A 71 1.35 8.88 -2.51
CA ARG A 71 0.04 8.85 -1.83
C ARG A 71 -0.28 7.45 -1.28
N ALA A 72 0.00 6.40 -2.05
CA ALA A 72 -0.20 5.03 -1.59
C ALA A 72 0.71 4.67 -0.41
N ALA A 73 2.00 4.98 -0.50
CA ALA A 73 2.97 4.75 0.58
C ALA A 73 2.58 5.49 1.88
N TRP A 74 2.09 6.73 1.75
CA TRP A 74 1.55 7.49 2.87
C TRP A 74 0.34 6.79 3.52
N LEU A 75 -0.62 6.32 2.72
CA LEU A 75 -1.79 5.60 3.22
C LEU A 75 -1.42 4.27 3.88
N GLU A 76 -0.47 3.52 3.31
CA GLU A 76 0.08 2.30 3.91
C GLU A 76 0.76 2.58 5.26
N THR A 77 1.50 3.69 5.35
CA THR A 77 2.15 4.12 6.60
C THR A 77 1.12 4.42 7.67
N ARG A 78 0.05 5.17 7.32
CA ARG A 78 -1.05 5.47 8.24
C ARG A 78 -1.76 4.19 8.71
N PHE A 79 -2.01 3.27 7.80
CA PHE A 79 -2.61 1.97 8.12
C PHE A 79 -1.72 1.16 9.08
N ALA A 80 -0.42 1.06 8.80
CA ALA A 80 0.52 0.35 9.66
C ALA A 80 0.61 0.95 11.08
N LEU A 81 0.59 2.29 11.19
CA LEU A 81 0.57 2.98 12.48
C LEU A 81 -0.73 2.74 13.25
N ALA A 82 -1.87 2.78 12.55
CA ALA A 82 -3.18 2.56 13.18
C ALA A 82 -3.35 1.12 13.66
N VAL A 83 -2.90 0.12 12.88
CA VAL A 83 -2.83 -1.29 13.32
C VAL A 83 -1.95 -1.43 14.56
N ARG A 84 -0.77 -0.79 14.57
CA ARG A 84 0.13 -0.85 15.73
C ARG A 84 -0.50 -0.25 16.98
N ALA A 85 -1.21 0.87 16.86
CA ALA A 85 -1.92 1.49 17.98
C ALA A 85 -3.04 0.58 18.51
N CYS A 86 -3.84 -0.02 17.62
CA CYS A 86 -4.90 -0.97 17.99
C CYS A 86 -4.33 -2.19 18.73
N VAL A 87 -3.29 -2.83 18.19
CA VAL A 87 -2.61 -3.98 18.82
C VAL A 87 -2.02 -3.61 20.18
N TRP A 88 -1.42 -2.42 20.30
CA TRP A 88 -0.85 -1.96 21.57
C TRP A 88 -1.92 -1.71 22.65
N ASN A 89 -3.03 -1.07 22.28
CA ASN A 89 -4.15 -0.83 23.19
C ASN A 89 -4.77 -2.15 23.66
N ARG A 90 -4.97 -3.11 22.76
CA ARG A 90 -5.47 -4.45 23.11
C ARG A 90 -4.50 -5.26 23.97
N TRP A 91 -3.18 -5.14 23.74
CA TRP A 91 -2.17 -5.78 24.59
C TRP A 91 -2.21 -5.29 26.05
N ARG A 92 -2.47 -4.00 26.27
CA ARG A 92 -2.67 -3.45 27.62
C ARG A 92 -3.91 -3.99 28.31
N ALA A 93 -4.97 -4.27 27.54
CA ALA A 93 -6.23 -4.76 28.06
C ALA A 93 -6.17 -6.27 28.36
N ASN A 94 -5.59 -7.09 27.48
CA ASN A 94 -5.58 -8.54 27.58
C ASN A 94 -4.24 -9.13 27.12
N ALA A 95 -3.53 -9.82 28.02
CA ALA A 95 -2.24 -10.46 27.74
C ALA A 95 -2.43 -11.82 27.06
N LEU A 96 -2.98 -11.84 25.84
CA LEU A 96 -3.24 -13.08 25.09
C LEU A 96 -2.06 -13.49 24.20
N PRO A 97 -1.76 -14.79 24.07
CA PRO A 97 -0.69 -15.30 23.19
C PRO A 97 -0.93 -15.02 21.70
N GLU A 98 -2.18 -14.81 21.28
CA GLU A 98 -2.57 -14.46 19.89
C GLU A 98 -1.96 -13.11 19.42
N LEU A 99 -1.57 -12.22 20.35
CA LEU A 99 -0.92 -10.95 20.03
C LEU A 99 0.47 -11.10 19.39
N ALA A 100 1.12 -12.27 19.54
CA ALA A 100 2.40 -12.54 18.89
C ALA A 100 2.26 -12.64 17.35
N CYS A 101 1.14 -13.20 16.86
CA CYS A 101 0.83 -13.26 15.43
C CYS A 101 0.58 -11.86 14.87
N LEU A 102 -0.28 -11.08 15.54
CA LEU A 102 -0.60 -9.70 15.18
C LEU A 102 0.64 -8.79 15.17
N ARG A 103 1.60 -8.99 16.07
CA ARG A 103 2.90 -8.28 16.06
C ARG A 103 3.77 -8.65 14.86
N ARG A 104 3.82 -9.94 14.45
CA ARG A 104 4.54 -10.35 13.23
C ARG A 104 3.92 -9.73 11.99
N LEU A 105 2.59 -9.76 11.91
CA LEU A 105 1.80 -9.15 10.85
C LEU A 105 1.98 -7.62 10.78
N GLY A 106 1.96 -6.92 11.92
CA GLY A 106 2.23 -5.49 12.00
C GLY A 106 3.66 -5.11 11.57
N ARG A 107 4.66 -5.95 11.84
CA ARG A 107 6.02 -5.78 11.28
C ARG A 107 6.04 -5.95 9.76
N GLY A 108 5.27 -6.90 9.23
CA GLY A 108 5.06 -7.06 7.79
C GLY A 108 4.51 -5.79 7.14
N LEU A 109 3.54 -5.12 7.78
CA LEU A 109 2.99 -3.85 7.31
C LEU A 109 3.97 -2.67 7.40
N ALA A 110 4.87 -2.67 8.37
CA ALA A 110 5.93 -1.66 8.43
C ALA A 110 6.90 -1.83 7.26
N TRP A 111 7.34 -3.06 6.98
CA TRP A 111 8.19 -3.37 5.82
C TRP A 111 7.50 -3.09 4.50
N ALA A 112 6.20 -3.36 4.41
CA ALA A 112 5.35 -2.98 3.31
C ALA A 112 5.40 -1.47 3.04
N ALA A 113 5.17 -0.64 4.06
CA ALA A 113 5.20 0.81 3.94
C ALA A 113 6.59 1.31 3.52
N VAL A 114 7.67 0.75 4.08
CA VAL A 114 9.05 1.04 3.66
C VAL A 114 9.24 0.74 2.18
N ALA A 115 8.84 -0.45 1.73
CA ALA A 115 8.91 -0.82 0.32
C ALA A 115 8.09 0.12 -0.58
N GLY A 116 6.99 0.69 -0.06
CA GLY A 116 6.17 1.67 -0.76
C GLY A 116 6.87 3.00 -0.97
N TRP A 117 7.53 3.50 0.08
CA TRP A 117 8.37 4.69 -0.02
C TRP A 117 9.58 4.47 -0.91
N THR A 118 10.22 3.30 -0.83
CA THR A 118 11.32 2.94 -1.74
C THR A 118 10.84 2.96 -3.18
N LEU A 119 9.69 2.35 -3.48
CA LEU A 119 9.13 2.35 -4.83
C LEU A 119 8.80 3.76 -5.33
N ALA A 120 8.15 4.58 -4.50
CA ALA A 120 7.85 5.98 -4.84
C ALA A 120 9.12 6.81 -5.09
N GLY A 121 10.17 6.58 -4.32
CA GLY A 121 11.49 7.18 -4.53
C GLY A 121 12.11 6.75 -5.85
N VAL A 122 12.11 5.45 -6.14
CA VAL A 122 12.62 4.90 -7.41
C VAL A 122 11.85 5.49 -8.60
N VAL A 123 10.52 5.52 -8.56
CA VAL A 123 9.70 6.10 -9.63
C VAL A 123 9.97 7.60 -9.80
N SER A 124 10.12 8.36 -8.71
CA SER A 124 10.51 9.78 -8.77
C SER A 124 11.85 9.99 -9.47
N LEU A 125 12.82 9.11 -9.20
CA LEU A 125 14.12 9.14 -9.86
C LEU A 125 14.05 8.84 -11.36
N LEU A 126 12.96 8.24 -11.86
CA LEU A 126 12.78 8.00 -13.30
C LEU A 126 12.38 9.25 -14.08
N VAL A 127 11.87 10.30 -13.43
CA VAL A 127 11.43 11.53 -14.11
C VAL A 127 12.57 12.20 -14.89
N PHE A 128 13.79 12.18 -14.35
CA PHE A 128 14.98 12.74 -14.98
C PHE A 128 15.52 11.90 -16.15
N PRO A 129 15.82 10.60 -15.98
CA PRO A 129 16.37 9.78 -17.06
C PRO A 129 15.33 9.45 -18.13
N ILE A 130 14.01 9.54 -17.87
CA ILE A 130 13.04 9.17 -18.90
C ILE A 130 13.06 10.11 -20.11
N GLY A 131 13.44 11.37 -19.91
CA GLY A 131 13.75 12.33 -20.98
C GLY A 131 15.11 12.12 -21.65
N LEU A 132 15.97 11.25 -21.10
CA LEU A 132 17.28 10.86 -21.65
C LEU A 132 17.26 9.43 -22.25
N SER A 133 16.13 8.75 -22.19
CA SER A 133 15.95 7.37 -22.70
C SER A 133 16.32 7.19 -24.18
N TYR A 134 16.38 8.29 -24.92
CA TYR A 134 16.76 8.34 -26.34
C TYR A 134 18.22 7.94 -26.57
N GLU A 135 19.10 8.17 -25.58
CA GLU A 135 20.54 7.93 -25.72
C GLU A 135 20.97 6.55 -25.21
N LEU A 136 20.17 5.91 -24.36
CA LEU A 136 20.55 4.69 -23.64
C LEU A 136 19.43 3.64 -23.64
N PRO A 137 19.34 2.78 -24.67
CA PRO A 137 18.34 1.70 -24.75
C PRO A 137 18.47 0.67 -23.61
N GLY A 138 19.59 0.64 -22.88
CA GLY A 138 19.74 -0.17 -21.66
C GLY A 138 18.80 0.23 -20.51
N LEU A 139 18.37 1.49 -20.44
CA LEU A 139 17.45 1.98 -19.39
C LEU A 139 16.05 1.38 -19.50
N LEU A 140 15.63 0.92 -20.69
CA LEU A 140 14.34 0.26 -20.91
C LEU A 140 14.16 -1.01 -20.06
N LYS A 141 15.24 -1.79 -19.88
CA LYS A 141 15.19 -2.99 -19.02
C LYS A 141 14.98 -2.62 -17.56
N ALA A 142 15.59 -1.52 -17.10
CA ALA A 142 15.40 -1.00 -15.76
C ALA A 142 13.95 -0.49 -15.56
N TYR A 143 13.39 0.23 -16.55
CA TYR A 143 12.00 0.67 -16.50
C TYR A 143 11.00 -0.49 -16.47
N ALA A 144 11.23 -1.53 -17.29
CA ALA A 144 10.39 -2.74 -17.30
C ALA A 144 10.48 -3.49 -15.96
N LEU A 145 11.66 -3.58 -15.36
CA LEU A 145 11.84 -4.19 -14.05
C LEU A 145 11.12 -3.40 -12.95
N ILE A 146 11.23 -2.07 -12.95
CA ILE A 146 10.56 -1.20 -11.97
C ILE A 146 9.04 -1.31 -12.14
N LEU A 147 8.55 -1.35 -13.39
CA LEU A 147 7.13 -1.58 -13.67
C LEU A 147 6.67 -2.95 -13.16
N ALA A 148 7.45 -4.00 -13.39
CA ALA A 148 7.15 -5.35 -12.89
C ALA A 148 7.09 -5.37 -11.35
N ILE A 149 8.04 -4.71 -10.67
CA ILE A 149 8.03 -4.57 -9.21
C ILE A 149 6.80 -3.77 -8.74
N SER A 150 6.47 -2.66 -9.42
CA SER A 150 5.28 -1.87 -9.13
C SER A 150 4.01 -2.71 -9.23
N VAL A 151 3.88 -3.52 -10.28
CA VAL A 151 2.69 -4.35 -10.53
C VAL A 151 2.61 -5.56 -9.58
N LEU A 152 3.73 -6.23 -9.31
CA LEU A 152 3.77 -7.43 -8.45
C LEU A 152 3.61 -7.11 -6.96
N ARG A 153 4.03 -5.91 -6.52
CA ARG A 153 3.90 -5.48 -5.13
C ARG A 153 2.44 -5.20 -4.73
N LEU A 154 1.64 -4.68 -5.66
CA LEU A 154 0.23 -4.33 -5.45
C LEU A 154 -0.64 -5.49 -4.93
N PRO A 155 -0.68 -6.68 -5.58
CA PRO A 155 -1.49 -7.80 -5.12
C PRO A 155 -0.98 -8.41 -3.81
N TYR A 156 0.34 -8.39 -3.57
CA TYR A 156 0.92 -8.82 -2.30
C TYR A 156 0.45 -7.91 -1.14
N MET A 157 0.40 -6.59 -1.36
CA MET A 157 -0.13 -5.65 -0.36
C MET A 157 -1.62 -5.81 -0.09
N ALA A 158 -2.43 -5.99 -1.14
CA ALA A 158 -3.87 -6.20 -0.99
C ALA A 158 -4.19 -7.49 -0.23
N THR A 159 -3.46 -8.57 -0.50
CA THR A 159 -3.63 -9.86 0.18
C THR A 159 -3.13 -9.83 1.62
N ALA A 160 -1.97 -9.24 1.89
CA ALA A 160 -1.44 -9.09 3.24
C ALA A 160 -2.36 -8.22 4.12
N SER A 161 -2.84 -7.09 3.60
CA SER A 161 -3.77 -6.20 4.32
C SER A 161 -5.10 -6.90 4.61
N ARG A 162 -5.64 -7.65 3.64
CA ARG A 162 -6.89 -8.41 3.82
C ARG A 162 -6.76 -9.50 4.89
N ARG A 163 -5.70 -10.31 4.84
CA ARG A 163 -5.47 -11.36 5.85
C ARG A 163 -5.36 -10.79 7.25
N LEU A 164 -4.63 -9.69 7.38
CA LEU A 164 -4.41 -9.02 8.65
C LEU A 164 -5.69 -8.43 9.24
N LEU A 165 -6.57 -7.89 8.38
CA LEU A 165 -7.88 -7.39 8.79
C LEU A 165 -8.83 -8.52 9.21
N LEU A 166 -8.79 -9.68 8.53
CA LEU A 166 -9.55 -10.87 8.94
C LEU A 166 -9.06 -11.43 10.28
N GLU A 167 -7.75 -11.53 10.49
CA GLU A 167 -7.21 -11.99 11.77
C GLU A 167 -7.51 -11.02 12.92
N LEU A 168 -7.50 -9.70 12.67
CA LEU A 168 -7.93 -8.71 13.65
C LEU A 168 -9.41 -8.86 14.00
N ASP A 169 -10.26 -9.10 13.01
CA ASP A 169 -11.71 -9.28 13.16
C ASP A 169 -12.04 -10.53 13.98
N GLU A 170 -11.46 -11.69 13.62
CA GLU A 170 -11.59 -12.93 14.37
C GLU A 170 -11.13 -12.78 15.83
N CYS A 171 -10.03 -12.06 16.06
CA CYS A 171 -9.50 -11.84 17.40
C CYS A 171 -10.41 -10.90 18.23
N SER A 172 -11.06 -9.89 17.61
CA SER A 172 -12.13 -9.14 18.31
C SER A 172 -13.31 -10.01 18.67
N HIS A 173 -13.77 -10.85 17.75
CA HIS A 173 -14.91 -11.72 18.00
C HIS A 173 -14.65 -12.71 19.13
N ARG A 174 -13.45 -13.30 19.20
CA ARG A 174 -13.07 -14.21 20.29
C ARG A 174 -13.05 -13.51 21.66
N VAL A 175 -12.49 -12.30 21.74
CA VAL A 175 -12.45 -11.51 22.98
C VAL A 175 -13.85 -11.10 23.41
N ALA A 176 -14.69 -10.63 22.48
CA ALA A 176 -16.08 -10.30 22.76
C ALA A 176 -16.87 -11.52 23.28
N CYS A 177 -16.66 -12.70 22.69
CA CYS A 177 -17.29 -13.93 23.16
C CYS A 177 -16.76 -14.40 24.52
N SER A 178 -15.48 -14.25 24.84
CA SER A 178 -14.94 -14.63 26.15
C SER A 178 -15.45 -13.72 27.28
N ASP A 179 -15.59 -12.42 27.01
CA ASP A 179 -16.13 -11.46 27.97
C ASP A 179 -17.61 -11.73 28.27
N VAL A 180 -18.37 -12.17 27.25
CA VAL A 180 -19.77 -12.62 27.41
C VAL A 180 -19.88 -13.93 28.18
N ALA A 181 -18.94 -14.87 27.99
CA ALA A 181 -18.94 -16.16 28.70
C ALA A 181 -18.46 -16.07 30.16
N ALA A 182 -17.75 -15.00 30.52
CA ALA A 182 -17.30 -14.73 31.89
C ALA A 182 -18.32 -13.94 32.74
N MET A 183 -19.46 -13.54 32.14
CA MET A 183 -20.61 -12.90 32.80
C MET A 183 -21.72 -13.90 33.10
#